data_AF-A0A397APZ7-F1
#
_entry.id   AF-A0A397APZ7-F1
#
_cell.length_a   1.000
_cell.length_b   1.000
_cell.length_c   1.000
_cell.angle_alpha   90.00
_cell.angle_beta   90.00
_cell.angle_gamma   90.00
#
_symmetry.space_group_name_H-M   'P 1'
#
loop_
_entity.id
_entity.type
_entity.pdbx_description
1 polymer ?
#
loop_
_entity_poly.entity_id
_entity_poly.type
_entity_poly.pdbx_seq_one_letter_code
_entity_poly.pdbx_strand_id
1 'polypeptide(L)'
;GDADDELLSQELLPASSFVDRVLFPDGDLAYTNVESAVSKILNKRKQTDGEPEYLVLHADGNEYWTPRSRLVEYTSFITEYENSERVNKGLPPLRRSPRLAELDTEPTEVFQF
;
A
#
# COMPACT_ATOMS: atom_id res chain seq x y z
N GLY A 1 37.24 -25.27 3.64
CA GLY A 1 36.70 -25.53 2.30
C GLY A 1 35.22 -25.36 2.42
N ASP A 2 34.73 -24.25 1.86
CA ASP A 2 33.35 -23.92 1.52
C ASP A 2 32.25 -24.77 2.16
N ALA A 3 31.58 -24.19 3.14
CA ALA A 3 30.26 -24.62 3.58
C ALA A 3 29.27 -23.58 3.06
N ASP A 4 28.54 -23.97 2.02
CA ASP A 4 27.16 -23.56 1.74
C ASP A 4 26.86 -22.06 1.87
N ASP A 5 27.58 -21.24 1.11
CA ASP A 5 27.07 -19.94 0.67
C ASP A 5 26.26 -20.15 -0.63
N GLU A 6 25.28 -21.05 -0.57
CA GLU A 6 24.23 -21.14 -1.57
C GLU A 6 23.33 -19.92 -1.34
N LEU A 7 23.84 -18.76 -1.78
CA LEU A 7 23.10 -17.51 -1.88
C LEU A 7 21.73 -17.86 -2.44
N LEU A 8 20.68 -17.65 -1.65
CA LEU A 8 19.28 -17.82 -2.04
C LEU A 8 19.08 -17.11 -3.39
N SER A 9 19.23 -17.88 -4.46
CA SER A 9 19.18 -17.37 -5.82
C SER A 9 17.75 -16.91 -6.02
N GLN A 10 17.58 -15.75 -6.66
CA GLN A 10 16.26 -15.10 -6.82
C GLN A 10 15.22 -16.00 -7.51
N GLU A 11 15.66 -17.13 -8.09
CA GLU A 11 14.85 -18.20 -8.68
C GLU A 11 14.04 -19.03 -7.66
N LEU A 12 14.44 -19.05 -6.39
CA LEU A 12 13.77 -19.84 -5.34
C LEU A 12 12.72 -19.04 -4.54
N LEU A 13 12.62 -17.74 -4.77
CA LEU A 13 11.57 -16.92 -4.16
C LEU A 13 10.27 -17.04 -4.96
N PRO A 14 9.10 -17.08 -4.31
CA PRO A 14 7.83 -17.03 -5.02
C PRO A 14 7.81 -15.76 -5.88
N ALA A 15 7.42 -15.87 -7.16
CA ALA A 15 7.34 -14.74 -8.09
C ALA A 15 6.43 -13.58 -7.62
N SER A 16 5.69 -13.78 -6.52
CA SER A 16 4.82 -12.78 -5.89
C SER A 16 5.42 -12.09 -4.64
N SER A 17 6.67 -12.39 -4.26
CA SER A 17 7.30 -11.83 -3.07
C SER A 17 8.11 -10.58 -3.44
N PHE A 18 7.57 -9.39 -3.18
CA PHE A 18 8.32 -8.13 -3.24
C PHE A 18 9.22 -8.08 -2.00
N VAL A 19 10.44 -8.60 -2.13
CA VAL A 19 11.45 -8.58 -1.06
C VAL A 19 12.46 -7.50 -1.40
N ASP A 20 12.58 -6.48 -0.55
CA ASP A 20 13.64 -5.47 -0.68
C ASP A 20 14.88 -5.85 0.16
N ARG A 21 16.07 -5.49 -0.33
CA ARG A 21 17.35 -5.84 0.27
C ARG A 21 17.90 -4.67 1.07
N VAL A 22 18.07 -4.84 2.37
CA VAL A 22 18.72 -3.86 3.24
C VAL A 22 20.10 -4.36 3.63
N LEU A 23 21.14 -3.67 3.14
CA LEU A 23 22.52 -3.92 3.54
C LEU A 23 22.86 -3.04 4.74
N PHE A 24 23.22 -3.65 5.86
CA PHE A 24 23.71 -2.96 7.04
C PHE A 24 25.20 -2.61 6.89
N PRO A 25 25.68 -1.55 7.59
CA PRO A 25 27.07 -1.09 7.49
C PRO A 25 28.13 -2.11 7.94
N ASP A 26 27.74 -3.11 8.72
CA ASP A 26 28.59 -4.22 9.18
C ASP A 26 28.65 -5.39 8.18
N GLY A 27 27.93 -5.28 7.06
CA GLY A 27 27.89 -6.29 5.99
C GLY A 27 26.72 -7.27 6.10
N ASP A 28 25.88 -7.15 7.12
CA ASP A 28 24.69 -7.98 7.26
C ASP A 28 23.64 -7.61 6.20
N LEU A 29 23.05 -8.62 5.57
CA LEU A 29 22.00 -8.45 4.57
C LEU A 29 20.66 -8.91 5.15
N ALA A 30 19.72 -7.99 5.33
CA ALA A 30 18.35 -8.32 5.68
C ALA A 30 17.43 -8.23 4.46
N TYR A 31 16.43 -9.11 4.47
CA TYR A 31 15.33 -9.14 3.52
C TYR A 31 14.11 -8.59 4.22
N THR A 32 13.56 -7.49 3.73
CA THR A 32 12.33 -6.91 4.28
C THR A 32 11.19 -7.12 3.30
N ASN A 33 10.07 -7.60 3.84
CA ASN A 33 8.80 -7.71 3.11
C ASN A 33 7.91 -6.47 3.32
N VAL A 34 8.49 -5.33 3.72
CA VAL A 34 7.69 -4.12 3.92
C VAL A 34 7.44 -3.52 2.56
N GLU A 35 6.28 -3.85 1.97
CA GLU A 35 5.74 -3.08 0.86
C GLU A 35 5.71 -1.61 1.31
N SER A 36 6.39 -0.74 0.57
CA SER A 36 6.45 0.71 0.82
C SER A 36 5.03 1.24 1.11
N ALA A 37 4.89 2.13 2.09
CA ALA A 37 3.56 2.58 2.52
C ALA A 37 2.79 3.22 1.35
N VAL A 38 1.50 2.95 1.27
CA VAL A 38 0.63 3.56 0.26
C VAL A 38 0.51 5.05 0.53
N SER A 39 0.85 5.85 -0.48
CA SER A 39 0.76 7.31 -0.44
C SER A 39 -0.52 7.81 -1.11
N LYS A 40 -0.89 7.26 -2.27
CA LYS A 40 -2.08 7.70 -3.02
C LYS A 40 -2.58 6.65 -4.01
N ILE A 41 -3.87 6.70 -4.33
CA ILE A 41 -4.44 5.99 -5.47
C ILE A 41 -4.60 6.94 -6.65
N LEU A 42 -3.99 6.59 -7.76
CA LEU A 42 -3.92 7.43 -8.96
C LEU A 42 -4.97 7.04 -10.00
N ASN A 43 -5.26 5.74 -10.12
CA ASN A 43 -6.16 5.25 -11.16
C ASN A 43 -6.83 3.93 -10.76
N LYS A 44 -7.85 3.53 -11.52
CA LYS A 44 -8.57 2.27 -11.37
C LYS A 44 -8.82 1.65 -12.73
N ARG A 45 -8.52 0.35 -12.84
CA ARG A 45 -8.91 -0.46 -13.99
C ARG A 45 -9.80 -1.61 -13.55
N LYS A 46 -10.83 -1.90 -14.35
CA LYS A 46 -11.72 -3.04 -14.14
C LYS A 46 -11.17 -4.21 -14.95
N GLN A 47 -10.94 -5.35 -14.30
CA GLN A 47 -10.68 -6.60 -15.01
C GLN A 47 -11.99 -7.27 -15.44
N THR A 48 -11.96 -7.99 -16.56
CA THR A 48 -13.14 -8.67 -17.12
C THR A 48 -13.61 -9.81 -16.22
N ASP A 49 -12.67 -10.61 -15.70
CA ASP A 49 -12.94 -11.82 -14.91
C ASP A 49 -12.23 -11.80 -13.54
N GLY A 50 -12.03 -10.60 -12.98
CA GLY A 50 -11.26 -10.41 -11.76
C GLY A 50 -11.73 -9.23 -10.92
N GLU A 51 -11.12 -9.10 -9.75
CA GLU A 51 -11.31 -7.91 -8.93
C GLU A 51 -10.71 -6.67 -9.62
N PRO A 52 -11.24 -5.45 -9.33
CA PRO A 52 -10.64 -4.24 -9.84
C PRO A 52 -9.23 -4.05 -9.25
N GLU A 53 -8.35 -3.50 -10.06
CA GLU A 53 -7.03 -3.07 -9.63
C GLU A 53 -6.96 -1.54 -9.58
N TYR A 54 -6.18 -1.06 -8.64
CA TYR A 54 -5.90 0.34 -8.44
C TYR A 54 -4.42 0.60 -8.72
N LEU A 55 -4.11 1.68 -9.42
CA LEU A 55 -2.74 2.15 -9.56
C LEU A 55 -2.38 2.90 -8.29
N VAL A 56 -1.42 2.38 -7.56
CA VAL A 56 -1.04 2.85 -6.23
C VAL A 56 0.33 3.51 -6.30
N LEU A 57 0.42 4.75 -5.83
CA LEU A 57 1.67 5.44 -5.58
C LEU A 57 2.11 5.12 -4.15
N HIS A 58 3.34 4.67 -4.02
CA HIS A 58 3.97 4.34 -2.74
C HIS A 58 4.89 5.47 -2.27
N ALA A 59 5.27 5.45 -0.98
CA ALA A 59 6.06 6.52 -0.34
C ALA A 59 7.49 6.64 -0.90
N ASP A 60 8.02 5.57 -1.49
CA ASP A 60 9.27 5.49 -2.24
C ASP A 60 9.15 6.08 -3.67
N GLY A 61 7.96 6.55 -4.05
CA GLY A 61 7.68 7.15 -5.35
C GLY A 61 7.38 6.14 -6.45
N ASN A 62 7.38 4.84 -6.16
CA ASN A 62 7.06 3.80 -7.13
C ASN A 62 5.55 3.64 -7.31
N GLU A 63 5.15 3.20 -8.50
CA GLU A 63 3.74 3.00 -8.86
C GLU A 63 3.45 1.56 -9.31
N TYR A 64 2.46 0.91 -8.68
CA TYR A 64 2.09 -0.46 -9.01
C TYR A 64 0.58 -0.66 -9.12
N TRP A 65 0.16 -1.48 -10.09
CA TRP A 65 -1.21 -1.97 -10.15
C TRP A 65 -1.43 -3.01 -9.07
N THR A 66 -2.30 -2.68 -8.12
CA THR A 66 -2.54 -3.49 -6.93
C THR A 66 -4.00 -3.93 -6.89
N PRO A 67 -4.28 -5.24 -6.70
CA PRO A 67 -5.64 -5.74 -6.56
C PRO A 67 -6.31 -5.19 -5.30
N ARG A 68 -7.63 -4.99 -5.38
CA ARG A 68 -8.44 -4.46 -4.28
C ARG A 68 -8.29 -5.25 -2.97
N SER A 69 -8.09 -6.55 -3.05
CA SER A 69 -7.89 -7.49 -1.94
C SER A 69 -6.61 -7.24 -1.15
N ARG A 70 -5.59 -6.64 -1.76
CA ARG A 70 -4.35 -6.24 -1.07
C ARG A 70 -4.45 -4.87 -0.39
N LEU A 71 -5.47 -4.08 -0.71
CA LEU A 71 -5.67 -2.73 -0.17
C LEU A 71 -6.74 -2.69 0.94
N VAL A 72 -6.84 -3.77 1.73
CA VAL A 72 -7.85 -3.89 2.81
C VAL A 72 -7.61 -2.90 3.95
N GLU A 73 -6.35 -2.60 4.25
CA GLU A 73 -5.98 -1.62 5.28
C GLU A 73 -6.03 -0.18 4.73
N TYR A 74 -5.89 -0.02 3.42
CA TYR A 74 -5.82 1.28 2.73
C TYR A 74 -7.18 1.73 2.16
N THR A 75 -8.28 1.34 2.80
CA THR A 75 -9.64 1.62 2.28
C THR A 75 -10.01 3.11 2.29
N SER A 76 -9.38 3.92 3.13
CA SER A 76 -9.50 5.39 3.12
C SER A 76 -9.09 5.96 1.76
N PHE A 77 -7.90 5.60 1.27
CA PHE A 77 -7.39 6.04 -0.03
C PHE A 77 -8.29 5.62 -1.19
N ILE A 78 -8.87 4.42 -1.12
CA ILE A 78 -9.85 3.95 -2.13
C ILE A 78 -11.11 4.81 -2.09
N THR A 79 -11.63 5.07 -0.89
CA THR A 79 -12.84 5.87 -0.71
C THR A 79 -12.63 7.29 -1.23
N GLU A 80 -11.48 7.89 -0.93
CA GLU A 80 -11.12 9.24 -1.38
C GLU A 80 -11.04 9.32 -2.91
N TYR A 81 -10.33 8.38 -3.53
CA TYR A 81 -10.23 8.29 -4.99
C TYR A 81 -11.61 8.13 -5.64
N GLU A 82 -12.43 7.18 -5.18
CA GLU A 82 -13.75 6.93 -5.76
C GLU A 82 -14.71 8.11 -5.56
N ASN A 83 -14.64 8.80 -4.42
CA ASN A 83 -15.41 10.02 -4.21
C ASN A 83 -14.97 11.14 -5.13
N SER A 84 -13.67 11.31 -5.35
CA SER A 84 -13.14 12.30 -6.29
C SER A 84 -13.62 12.02 -7.72
N GLU A 85 -13.58 10.76 -8.15
CA GLU A 85 -14.12 10.30 -9.43
C GLU A 85 -15.63 10.57 -9.58
N ARG A 86 -16.40 10.39 -8.51
CA ARG A 86 -17.85 10.68 -8.49
C ARG A 86 -18.12 12.16 -8.62
N VAL A 87 -17.42 12.99 -7.83
CA VAL A 87 -17.56 14.45 -7.87
C VAL A 87 -17.20 14.98 -9.25
N ASN A 88 -16.13 14.47 -9.86
CA ASN A 88 -15.75 14.82 -11.23
C ASN A 88 -16.84 14.45 -12.26
N LYS A 89 -17.66 13.43 -11.98
CA LYS A 89 -18.83 13.02 -12.77
C LYS A 89 -20.12 13.72 -12.36
N GLY A 90 -20.06 14.71 -11.46
CA GLY A 90 -21.24 15.42 -10.94
C GLY A 90 -22.10 14.60 -9.98
N LEU A 91 -21.61 13.47 -9.49
CA LEU A 91 -22.31 12.61 -8.54
C LEU A 91 -21.95 13.00 -7.10
N PRO A 92 -22.89 12.88 -6.15
CA PRO A 92 -22.58 13.12 -4.75
C PRO A 92 -21.58 12.09 -4.20
N PRO A 93 -20.68 12.50 -3.29
CA PRO A 93 -19.73 11.59 -2.64
C PRO A 93 -20.47 10.60 -1.74
N LEU A 94 -19.93 9.38 -1.67
CA LEU A 94 -20.38 8.37 -0.74
C LEU A 94 -19.97 8.80 0.68
N ARG A 95 -20.95 9.14 1.50
CA ARG A 95 -20.72 9.48 2.92
C ARG A 95 -20.42 8.20 3.69
N ARG A 96 -19.29 8.16 4.40
CA ARG A 96 -19.07 7.18 5.47
C ARG A 96 -20.10 7.44 6.56
N SER A 97 -20.68 6.39 7.13
CA SER A 97 -21.60 6.53 8.26
C SER A 97 -20.91 7.27 9.42
N PRO A 98 -21.60 8.17 10.16
CA PRO A 98 -20.99 9.04 11.16
C PRO A 98 -20.10 8.33 12.20
N ARG A 99 -20.39 7.05 12.50
CA ARG A 99 -19.70 6.25 13.51
C ARG A 99 -18.20 6.01 13.28
N LEU A 100 -17.68 6.22 12.07
CA LEU A 100 -16.27 5.98 11.74
C LEU A 100 -15.45 7.27 11.58
N ALA A 101 -16.08 8.44 11.49
CA ALA A 101 -15.39 9.71 11.32
C ALA A 101 -14.76 10.23 12.63
N GLU A 102 -15.32 9.83 13.78
CA GLU A 102 -14.84 10.24 15.10
C GLU A 102 -13.58 9.48 15.55
N LEU A 103 -13.21 8.39 14.88
CA LEU A 103 -12.00 7.61 15.20
C LEU A 103 -10.72 8.12 14.52
N ASP A 104 -10.85 9.00 13.52
CA ASP A 104 -9.73 9.54 12.73
C ASP A 104 -9.26 10.91 13.24
N THR A 105 -9.69 11.30 14.44
CA THR A 105 -9.22 12.52 15.09
C THR A 105 -8.00 12.18 15.92
N GLU A 106 -6.82 12.65 15.51
CA GLU A 106 -5.62 12.56 16.34
C GLU A 106 -5.90 13.18 17.72
N PRO A 107 -5.52 12.51 18.83
CA PRO A 107 -5.71 13.09 20.15
C PRO A 107 -4.84 14.34 20.27
N THR A 108 -5.47 15.51 20.32
CA THR A 108 -4.79 16.75 20.69
C THR A 108 -4.34 16.62 22.15
N GLU A 109 -3.10 16.22 22.38
CA GLU A 109 -2.45 16.34 23.69
C GLU A 109 -2.27 17.82 24.02
N VAL A 110 -3.23 18.38 24.76
CA VAL A 110 -3.10 19.68 25.40
C VAL A 110 -2.29 19.53 26.69
N PHE A 111 -0.97 19.65 26.60
CA PHE A 111 -0.15 19.87 27.79
C PHE A 111 -0.33 21.32 28.27
N GLN A 112 -0.94 21.50 29.44
CA GLN A 112 -0.91 22.77 30.18
C GLN A 112 0.21 22.69 31.24
N PHE A 113 1.11 23.68 31.23
CA PHE A 113 2.12 23.91 32.26
C PHE A 113 1.56 24.78 33.39
#